data_AF-A0A7X5R0K4-F1
#
_entry.id   AF-A0A7X5R0K4-F1
#
_cell.length_a   1.000
_cell.length_b   1.000
_cell.length_c   1.000
_cell.angle_alpha   90.00
_cell.angle_beta   90.00
_cell.angle_gamma   90.00
#
_symmetry.space_group_name_H-M   'P 1'
#
loop_
_entity.id
_entity.type
_entity.pdbx_description
1 polymer ?
#
loop_
_entity_poly.entity_id
_entity_poly.type
_entity_poly.pdbx_seq_one_letter_code
_entity_poly.pdbx_strand_id
1 'polypeptide(L)'
;MDYPHAVAVVRANNGAPASAHRRRTVGLRATVRAGILAALTLTVAAALLTAPGLATPASAHDQLISATPADGATLDEAPTEISLTFSDNLIEIGTEVRVLEGATIVDGATDWASGPSELAGPTVTQPVRQPLDDGTYTVVWRVVSSDGHPIEGTYSFVVGDAGTSATPSAAPTSTPEATDSVADAQDMQRSVPSVIRTLVIALIGAAIAVGIVALLVVASRRARRRFGRGNERNNGHHSDDPDDDDEPKSGRNSDTLVH
;
A
#
# COMPACT_ATOMS: atom_id res chain seq x y z
N MET A 1 -79.12 36.13 67.70
CA MET A 1 -77.68 36.03 68.01
C MET A 1 -77.23 34.72 67.40
N ASP A 2 -76.33 34.63 66.42
CA ASP A 2 -75.33 35.55 65.90
C ASP A 2 -74.95 35.13 64.46
N TYR A 3 -74.26 36.01 63.74
CA TYR A 3 -74.03 36.06 62.28
C TYR A 3 -72.82 35.17 61.78
N PRO A 4 -72.49 35.16 60.46
CA PRO A 4 -71.99 34.02 59.66
C PRO A 4 -70.53 34.16 59.19
N HIS A 5 -70.00 33.19 58.43
CA HIS A 5 -68.96 33.46 57.43
C HIS A 5 -69.08 32.54 56.20
N ALA A 6 -69.05 33.15 55.01
CA ALA A 6 -68.86 32.52 53.72
C ALA A 6 -67.59 33.09 53.07
N VAL A 7 -66.74 32.26 52.44
CA VAL A 7 -65.74 32.59 51.38
C VAL A 7 -65.42 31.27 50.66
N ALA A 8 -65.87 31.03 49.42
CA ALA A 8 -65.18 31.18 48.11
C ALA A 8 -63.85 30.39 48.02
N VAL A 9 -63.50 29.60 46.99
CA VAL A 9 -63.30 29.84 45.54
C VAL A 9 -63.01 28.44 44.93
N VAL A 10 -63.39 28.06 43.70
CA VAL A 10 -62.48 28.00 42.53
C VAL A 10 -63.26 27.66 41.24
N ARG A 11 -63.13 28.60 40.31
CA ARG A 11 -63.25 28.65 38.84
C ARG A 11 -63.53 27.39 38.01
N ALA A 12 -64.36 27.63 37.00
CA ALA A 12 -64.47 26.94 35.71
C ALA A 12 -63.19 27.00 34.85
N ASN A 13 -62.95 26.02 33.96
CA ASN A 13 -62.90 26.23 32.50
C ASN A 13 -62.70 24.93 31.67
N ASN A 14 -63.61 24.73 30.71
CA ASN A 14 -63.53 24.20 29.33
C ASN A 14 -62.33 23.35 28.83
N GLY A 15 -62.64 22.25 28.12
CA GLY A 15 -61.73 21.56 27.20
C GLY A 15 -62.48 20.79 26.08
N ALA A 16 -62.24 21.18 24.83
CA ALA A 16 -62.88 20.75 23.58
C ALA A 16 -62.54 19.31 23.10
N PRO A 17 -63.24 18.74 22.10
CA PRO A 17 -62.99 17.38 21.60
C PRO A 17 -62.00 17.30 20.42
N ALA A 18 -61.50 16.08 20.20
CA ALA A 18 -60.85 15.53 18.99
C ALA A 18 -59.34 15.83 18.77
N SER A 19 -58.51 14.86 19.15
CA SER A 19 -57.10 14.76 18.73
C SER A 19 -56.94 13.55 17.80
N ALA A 20 -57.18 13.75 16.50
CA ALA A 20 -56.81 12.80 15.46
C ALA A 20 -55.28 12.67 15.38
N HIS A 21 -54.76 11.48 15.71
CA HIS A 21 -53.33 11.20 15.69
C HIS A 21 -52.82 11.09 14.24
N ARG A 22 -52.47 12.24 13.64
CA ARG A 22 -51.80 12.33 12.34
C ARG A 22 -50.36 11.83 12.50
N ARG A 23 -50.14 10.52 12.34
CA ARG A 23 -48.79 9.93 12.36
C ARG A 23 -47.97 10.51 11.20
N ARG A 24 -46.97 11.32 11.55
CA ARG A 24 -45.98 11.89 10.65
C ARG A 24 -45.14 10.76 10.03
N THR A 25 -45.33 10.46 8.75
CA THR A 25 -44.40 9.63 7.96
C THR A 25 -43.19 10.48 7.59
N VAL A 26 -42.28 10.69 8.54
CA VAL A 26 -40.94 11.24 8.26
C VAL A 26 -39.95 10.17 8.69
N GLY A 27 -39.19 9.60 7.74
CA GLY A 27 -38.04 8.77 8.15
C GLY A 27 -37.43 7.78 7.16
N LEU A 28 -38.01 7.47 5.99
CA LEU A 28 -37.44 6.37 5.17
C LEU A 28 -36.50 6.82 4.02
N ARG A 29 -36.44 8.11 3.68
CA ARG A 29 -35.56 8.62 2.60
C ARG A 29 -34.17 9.07 3.07
N ALA A 30 -34.02 9.38 4.36
CA ALA A 30 -32.77 9.86 4.94
C ALA A 30 -31.74 8.72 5.18
N THR A 31 -32.22 7.53 5.52
CA THR A 31 -31.37 6.37 5.86
C THR A 31 -30.69 5.74 4.65
N VAL A 32 -31.27 5.84 3.45
CA VAL A 32 -30.69 5.30 2.22
C VAL A 32 -29.53 6.16 1.70
N ARG A 33 -29.64 7.50 1.80
CA ARG A 33 -28.58 8.42 1.35
C ARG A 33 -27.35 8.38 2.27
N ALA A 34 -27.56 8.26 3.58
CA ALA A 34 -26.47 8.06 4.54
C ALA A 34 -25.74 6.72 4.32
N GLY A 35 -26.47 5.65 3.98
CA GLY A 35 -25.88 4.36 3.64
C GLY A 35 -25.07 4.37 2.33
N ILE A 36 -25.50 5.14 1.32
CA ILE A 36 -24.78 5.27 0.04
C ILE A 36 -23.46 6.05 0.22
N LEU A 37 -23.47 7.13 1.01
CA LEU A 37 -22.25 7.89 1.30
C LEU A 37 -21.26 7.08 2.13
N ALA A 38 -21.72 6.34 3.14
CA ALA A 38 -20.87 5.45 3.94
C ALA A 38 -20.30 4.27 3.10
N ALA A 39 -21.08 3.74 2.16
CA ALA A 39 -20.61 2.71 1.23
C ALA A 39 -19.57 3.26 0.25
N LEU A 40 -19.77 4.47 -0.28
CA LEU A 40 -18.82 5.16 -1.15
C LEU A 40 -17.49 5.44 -0.43
N THR A 41 -17.53 5.94 0.81
CA THR A 41 -16.31 6.19 1.59
C THR A 41 -15.56 4.90 1.88
N LEU A 42 -16.27 3.81 2.20
CA LEU A 42 -15.64 2.51 2.45
C LEU A 42 -15.01 1.93 1.17
N THR A 43 -15.66 2.09 0.00
CA THR A 43 -15.08 1.66 -1.28
C THR A 43 -13.87 2.48 -1.71
N VAL A 44 -13.86 3.79 -1.47
CA VAL A 44 -12.70 4.65 -1.77
C VAL A 44 -11.55 4.32 -0.83
N ALA A 45 -11.83 4.11 0.46
CA ALA A 45 -10.82 3.68 1.44
C ALA A 45 -10.24 2.29 1.07
N ALA A 46 -11.09 1.33 0.70
CA ALA A 46 -10.63 0.02 0.25
C ALA A 46 -9.80 0.11 -1.04
N ALA A 47 -10.18 0.96 -2.00
CA ALA A 47 -9.41 1.18 -3.22
C ALA A 47 -8.02 1.78 -2.93
N LEU A 48 -7.93 2.74 -2.00
CA LEU A 48 -6.66 3.32 -1.54
C LEU A 48 -5.79 2.28 -0.82
N LEU A 49 -6.38 1.42 0.02
CA LEU A 49 -5.65 0.36 0.72
C LEU A 49 -5.14 -0.75 -0.22
N THR A 50 -5.74 -0.92 -1.40
CA THR A 50 -5.28 -1.86 -2.44
C THR A 50 -4.29 -1.26 -3.44
N ALA A 51 -3.93 0.02 -3.29
CA ALA A 51 -2.96 0.71 -4.14
C ALA A 51 -1.45 0.63 -3.74
N PRO A 52 -0.96 -0.18 -2.77
CA PRO A 52 0.47 -0.16 -2.43
C PRO A 52 1.38 -0.73 -3.54
N GLY A 53 0.82 -1.25 -4.64
CA GLY A 53 1.58 -1.72 -5.80
C GLY A 53 1.99 -0.65 -6.83
N LEU A 54 1.65 0.63 -6.61
CA LEU A 54 2.02 1.73 -7.51
C LEU A 54 3.20 2.57 -6.99
N ALA A 55 3.70 2.30 -5.79
CA ALA A 55 4.92 2.93 -5.31
C ALA A 55 6.11 2.26 -6.01
N THR A 56 6.68 2.93 -7.01
CA THR A 56 8.02 2.58 -7.49
C THR A 56 8.99 2.77 -6.33
N PRO A 57 9.95 1.85 -6.10
CA PRO A 57 11.00 2.10 -5.12
C PRO A 57 11.68 3.43 -5.49
N ALA A 58 11.72 4.37 -4.54
CA ALA A 58 12.51 5.58 -4.72
C ALA A 58 13.98 5.17 -4.60
N SER A 59 14.75 5.30 -5.69
CA SER A 59 16.22 5.17 -5.63
C SER A 59 16.74 6.41 -4.89
N ALA A 60 17.22 6.22 -3.67
CA ALA A 60 17.88 7.29 -2.92
C ALA A 60 19.35 7.47 -3.37
N HIS A 61 19.95 6.40 -3.92
CA HIS A 61 21.32 6.43 -4.38
C HIS A 61 21.44 7.12 -5.74
N ASP A 62 22.47 7.94 -5.87
CA ASP A 62 22.90 8.47 -7.16
C ASP A 62 23.36 7.32 -8.08
N GLN A 63 23.14 7.50 -9.38
CA GLN A 63 23.50 6.52 -10.40
C GLN A 63 24.54 7.11 -11.35
N LEU A 64 25.50 6.31 -11.78
CA LEU A 64 26.38 6.68 -12.89
C LEU A 64 25.52 6.79 -14.17
N ILE A 65 25.40 7.99 -14.71
CA ILE A 65 24.61 8.29 -15.91
C ILE A 65 25.45 8.13 -17.17
N SER A 66 26.71 8.56 -17.13
CA SER A 66 27.62 8.44 -18.27
C SER A 66 29.09 8.43 -17.83
N ALA A 67 29.92 7.83 -18.67
CA ALA A 67 31.37 7.81 -18.52
C ALA A 67 32.03 8.21 -19.85
N THR A 68 33.17 8.90 -19.75
CA THR A 68 34.06 9.20 -20.88
C THR A 68 35.47 8.78 -20.48
N PRO A 69 36.10 7.82 -21.16
CA PRO A 69 35.55 6.96 -22.20
C PRO A 69 34.32 6.15 -21.74
N ALA A 70 33.43 5.83 -22.68
CA ALA A 70 32.26 5.00 -22.38
C ALA A 70 32.66 3.55 -22.06
N ASP A 71 31.80 2.84 -21.34
CA ASP A 71 31.98 1.41 -21.08
C ASP A 71 32.04 0.61 -22.39
N GLY A 72 33.06 -0.24 -22.50
CA GLY A 72 33.38 -1.02 -23.69
C GLY A 72 33.91 -0.21 -24.88
N ALA A 73 34.23 1.08 -24.71
CA ALA A 73 34.77 1.90 -25.79
C ALA A 73 36.13 1.37 -26.27
N THR A 74 36.38 1.45 -27.58
CA THR A 74 37.70 1.28 -28.19
C THR A 74 38.14 2.63 -28.74
N LEU A 75 39.32 3.09 -28.32
CA LEU A 75 39.86 4.40 -28.62
C LEU A 75 41.10 4.25 -29.50
N ASP A 76 41.19 5.04 -30.57
CA ASP A 76 42.40 5.10 -31.39
C ASP A 76 43.56 5.80 -30.65
N GLU A 77 43.24 6.72 -29.74
CA GLU A 77 44.20 7.48 -28.95
C GLU A 77 43.89 7.39 -27.45
N ALA A 78 44.94 7.40 -26.63
CA ALA A 78 44.83 7.36 -25.18
C ALA A 78 44.07 8.58 -24.62
N PRO A 79 43.09 8.39 -23.71
CA PRO A 79 42.41 9.51 -23.08
C PRO A 79 43.34 10.21 -22.08
N THR A 80 43.27 11.54 -21.99
CA THR A 80 44.03 12.31 -21.00
C THR A 80 43.40 12.27 -19.60
N GLU A 81 42.11 11.94 -19.52
CA GLU A 81 41.33 11.87 -18.30
C GLU A 81 40.16 10.88 -18.42
N ILE A 82 39.66 10.44 -17.27
CA ILE A 82 38.38 9.75 -17.13
C ILE A 82 37.37 10.74 -16.54
N SER A 83 36.17 10.81 -17.11
CA SER A 83 35.06 11.61 -16.58
C SER A 83 33.86 10.73 -16.28
N LEU A 84 33.33 10.83 -15.07
CA LEU A 84 32.16 10.08 -14.58
C LEU A 84 31.07 11.08 -14.19
N THR A 85 29.90 10.99 -14.79
CA THR A 85 28.76 11.88 -14.47
C THR A 85 27.64 11.08 -13.83
N PHE A 86 27.19 11.55 -12.67
CA PHE A 86 26.16 10.93 -11.84
C PHE A 86 24.81 11.65 -11.96
N SER A 87 23.76 11.07 -11.38
CA SER A 87 22.40 11.59 -11.47
C SER A 87 22.14 12.84 -10.64
N ASP A 88 22.95 13.09 -9.61
CA ASP A 88 22.88 14.26 -8.74
C ASP A 88 24.28 14.64 -8.23
N ASN A 89 24.37 15.74 -7.49
CA ASN A 89 25.60 16.24 -6.90
C ASN A 89 26.12 15.30 -5.81
N LEU A 90 27.38 14.91 -5.95
CA LEU A 90 28.04 14.03 -5.00
C LEU A 90 28.54 14.79 -3.77
N ILE A 91 28.76 14.06 -2.70
CA ILE A 91 29.47 14.54 -1.52
C ILE A 91 30.98 14.37 -1.76
N GLU A 92 31.75 15.44 -1.55
CA GLU A 92 33.18 15.53 -1.94
C GLU A 92 34.10 14.54 -1.21
N ILE A 93 33.75 14.14 0.01
CA ILE A 93 34.59 13.25 0.81
C ILE A 93 34.55 11.81 0.29
N GLY A 94 35.71 11.15 0.22
CA GLY A 94 35.81 9.71 -0.05
C GLY A 94 35.67 9.31 -1.53
N THR A 95 35.78 10.28 -2.44
CA THR A 95 35.92 10.02 -3.89
C THR A 95 37.27 9.38 -4.20
N GLU A 96 37.25 8.27 -4.92
CA GLU A 96 38.44 7.57 -5.39
C GLU A 96 38.19 7.03 -6.80
N VAL A 97 39.14 7.24 -7.71
CA VAL A 97 39.10 6.69 -9.06
C VAL A 97 40.47 6.12 -9.40
N ARG A 98 40.49 4.86 -9.85
CA ARG A 98 41.69 4.13 -10.26
C ARG A 98 41.53 3.68 -11.70
N VAL A 99 42.63 3.68 -12.44
CA VAL A 99 42.65 3.24 -13.85
C VAL A 99 43.64 2.10 -13.97
N LEU A 100 43.15 0.87 -13.92
CA LEU A 100 43.97 -0.33 -13.80
C LEU A 100 44.22 -0.94 -15.17
N GLU A 101 45.45 -1.37 -15.41
CA GLU A 101 45.79 -2.15 -16.60
C GLU A 101 45.17 -3.55 -16.56
N GLY A 102 44.59 -3.99 -17.68
CA GLY A 102 43.98 -5.30 -17.85
C GLY A 102 42.44 -5.30 -17.77
N ALA A 103 41.84 -6.38 -18.28
CA ALA A 103 40.39 -6.61 -18.26
C ALA A 103 39.86 -7.11 -16.90
N THR A 104 40.75 -7.59 -16.02
CA THR A 104 40.41 -8.13 -14.71
C THR A 104 41.25 -7.43 -13.65
N ILE A 105 40.61 -7.05 -12.55
CA ILE A 105 41.29 -6.46 -11.40
C ILE A 105 42.10 -7.55 -10.70
N VAL A 106 43.42 -7.37 -10.64
CA VAL A 106 44.35 -8.27 -9.95
C VAL A 106 45.22 -7.47 -8.97
N ASP A 107 45.65 -8.13 -7.90
CA ASP A 107 46.58 -7.52 -6.95
C ASP A 107 47.89 -7.16 -7.65
N GLY A 108 48.33 -5.91 -7.45
CA GLY A 108 49.54 -5.37 -8.09
C GLY A 108 49.34 -4.88 -9.53
N ALA A 109 48.11 -4.82 -10.05
CA ALA A 109 47.84 -4.14 -11.31
C ALA A 109 48.34 -2.68 -11.28
N THR A 110 48.99 -2.26 -12.37
CA THR A 110 49.48 -0.89 -12.53
C THR A 110 48.31 0.08 -12.53
N ASP A 111 48.39 1.10 -11.67
CA ASP A 111 47.43 2.20 -11.65
C ASP A 111 47.93 3.39 -12.48
N TRP A 112 47.13 3.76 -13.47
CA TRP A 112 47.39 4.83 -14.43
C TRP A 112 46.71 6.14 -14.06
N ALA A 113 45.95 6.20 -12.97
CA ALA A 113 45.49 7.46 -12.40
C ALA A 113 46.67 8.38 -12.06
N SER A 114 46.52 9.67 -12.33
CA SER A 114 47.53 10.70 -12.13
C SER A 114 46.97 11.83 -11.27
N GLY A 115 47.60 12.09 -10.13
CA GLY A 115 47.14 13.14 -9.22
C GLY A 115 45.76 12.86 -8.61
N PRO A 116 45.21 13.83 -7.86
CA PRO A 116 43.88 13.71 -7.27
C PRO A 116 42.78 13.80 -8.34
N SER A 117 41.66 13.12 -8.10
CA SER A 117 40.41 13.38 -8.82
C SER A 117 39.82 14.73 -8.43
N GLU A 118 39.17 15.40 -9.38
CA GLU A 118 38.40 16.62 -9.15
C GLU A 118 36.91 16.32 -9.18
N LEU A 119 36.15 16.83 -8.19
CA LEU A 119 34.69 16.75 -8.17
C LEU A 119 34.09 18.12 -8.45
N ALA A 120 33.20 18.19 -9.44
CA ALA A 120 32.44 19.37 -9.79
C ALA A 120 30.95 19.02 -9.96
N GLY A 121 30.16 19.21 -8.89
CA GLY A 121 28.73 18.89 -8.88
C GLY A 121 28.49 17.38 -9.04
N PRO A 122 27.87 16.92 -10.13
CA PRO A 122 27.64 15.51 -10.39
C PRO A 122 28.81 14.81 -11.13
N THR A 123 29.89 15.53 -11.44
CA THR A 123 30.96 15.02 -12.30
C THR A 123 32.28 14.84 -11.55
N VAL A 124 32.85 13.64 -11.62
CA VAL A 124 34.21 13.33 -11.17
C VAL A 124 35.13 13.25 -12.38
N THR A 125 36.25 13.95 -12.35
CA THR A 125 37.29 13.89 -13.37
C THR A 125 38.58 13.37 -12.76
N GLN A 126 39.15 12.31 -13.35
CA GLN A 126 40.42 11.71 -12.93
C GLN A 126 41.44 11.83 -14.06
N PRO A 127 42.52 12.62 -13.90
CA PRO A 127 43.59 12.66 -14.89
C PRO A 127 44.29 11.31 -15.03
N VAL A 128 44.73 10.99 -16.25
CA VAL A 128 45.40 9.74 -16.61
C VAL A 128 46.84 10.03 -17.03
N ARG A 129 47.79 9.21 -16.56
CA ARG A 129 49.21 9.35 -16.90
C ARG A 129 49.45 9.07 -18.38
N GLN A 130 50.35 9.85 -18.98
CA GLN A 130 50.69 9.78 -20.41
C GLN A 130 52.18 9.44 -20.61
N PRO A 131 52.55 8.73 -21.70
CA PRO A 131 51.66 8.04 -22.63
C PRO A 131 51.02 6.82 -21.97
N LEU A 132 49.79 6.48 -22.39
CA LEU A 132 49.13 5.23 -22.02
C LEU A 132 49.38 4.21 -23.13
N ASP A 133 49.82 3.01 -22.77
CA ASP A 133 50.11 1.95 -23.75
C ASP A 133 48.82 1.42 -24.40
N ASP A 134 48.95 0.76 -25.56
CA ASP A 134 47.82 0.05 -26.17
C ASP A 134 47.43 -1.14 -25.29
N GLY A 135 46.15 -1.27 -24.98
CA GLY A 135 45.69 -2.28 -24.03
C GLY A 135 44.24 -2.12 -23.60
N THR A 136 43.78 -3.07 -22.78
CA THR A 136 42.51 -2.94 -22.05
C THR A 136 42.77 -2.35 -20.69
N TYR A 137 41.90 -1.44 -20.27
CA TYR A 137 41.95 -0.76 -18.98
C TYR A 137 40.62 -0.91 -18.25
N THR A 138 40.67 -1.09 -16.94
CA THR A 138 39.50 -1.14 -16.06
C THR A 138 39.50 0.09 -15.16
N VAL A 139 38.44 0.89 -15.25
CA VAL A 139 38.19 1.98 -14.30
C VAL A 139 37.47 1.40 -13.09
N VAL A 140 37.97 1.72 -11.91
CA VAL A 140 37.35 1.40 -10.62
C VAL A 140 37.09 2.71 -9.91
N TRP A 141 35.87 2.91 -9.42
CA TRP A 141 35.50 4.14 -8.75
C TRP A 141 34.68 3.87 -7.49
N ARG A 142 34.80 4.82 -6.56
CA ARG A 142 34.02 4.95 -5.35
C ARG A 142 33.67 6.42 -5.15
N VAL A 143 32.41 6.73 -4.89
CA VAL A 143 31.93 8.08 -4.57
C VAL A 143 30.93 8.02 -3.43
N VAL A 144 30.63 9.17 -2.83
CA VAL A 144 29.56 9.28 -1.82
C VAL A 144 28.38 10.00 -2.46
N SER A 145 27.27 9.28 -2.58
CA SER A 145 26.01 9.76 -3.14
C SER A 145 25.43 10.91 -2.29
N SER A 146 24.57 11.72 -2.91
CA SER A 146 23.84 12.83 -2.31
C SER A 146 23.05 12.44 -1.04
N ASP A 147 22.67 11.17 -0.91
CA ASP A 147 22.00 10.58 0.26
C ASP A 147 22.95 10.15 1.39
N GLY A 148 24.27 10.30 1.20
CA GLY A 148 25.30 10.01 2.21
C GLY A 148 25.88 8.60 2.18
N HIS A 149 25.41 7.72 1.29
CA HIS A 149 25.94 6.36 1.18
C HIS A 149 27.08 6.29 0.15
N PRO A 150 28.16 5.53 0.44
CA PRO A 150 29.16 5.23 -0.58
C PRO A 150 28.55 4.30 -1.64
N ILE A 151 28.86 4.58 -2.89
CA ILE A 151 28.54 3.74 -4.05
C ILE A 151 29.82 3.49 -4.84
N GLU A 152 29.89 2.32 -5.46
CA GLU A 152 31.06 1.84 -6.16
C GLU A 152 30.67 1.25 -7.51
N GLY A 153 31.64 1.18 -8.42
CA GLY A 153 31.45 0.52 -9.69
C GLY A 153 32.73 0.39 -10.49
N THR A 154 32.62 -0.37 -11.57
CA THR A 154 33.72 -0.64 -12.49
C THR A 154 33.21 -0.67 -13.91
N TYR A 155 34.08 -0.35 -14.86
CA TYR A 155 33.84 -0.55 -16.29
C TYR A 155 35.18 -0.63 -17.04
N SER A 156 35.19 -1.05 -18.29
CA SER A 156 36.43 -1.16 -19.06
C SER A 156 36.41 -0.41 -20.39
N PHE A 157 37.58 -0.04 -20.88
CA PHE A 157 37.78 0.52 -22.22
C PHE A 157 39.08 -0.02 -22.81
N VAL A 158 39.25 0.15 -24.12
CA VAL A 158 40.40 -0.31 -24.89
C VAL A 158 41.07 0.88 -25.58
N VAL A 159 42.40 0.90 -25.56
CA VAL A 159 43.23 1.84 -26.33
C VAL A 159 44.00 1.06 -27.39
N GLY A 160 43.96 1.53 -28.62
CA GLY A 160 44.64 0.93 -29.77
C GLY A 160 44.08 -0.44 -30.19
N ASP A 161 44.86 -1.17 -30.97
CA ASP A 161 44.51 -2.47 -31.56
C ASP A 161 44.73 -3.66 -30.59
N ALA A 162 44.35 -3.50 -29.32
CA ALA A 162 44.38 -4.62 -28.37
C ALA A 162 43.28 -5.63 -28.75
N GLY A 163 43.70 -6.69 -29.44
CA GLY A 163 42.83 -7.70 -30.04
C GLY A 163 41.63 -8.11 -29.20
N THR A 164 40.44 -7.85 -29.77
CA THR A 164 39.13 -8.44 -29.48
C THR A 164 39.12 -9.54 -28.41
N SER A 165 38.98 -9.15 -27.15
CA SER A 165 38.43 -9.99 -26.09
C SER A 165 37.45 -9.19 -25.24
N ALA A 166 36.54 -8.51 -25.92
CA ALA A 166 35.34 -7.97 -25.30
C ALA A 166 34.26 -9.07 -25.30
N THR A 167 34.07 -9.72 -24.15
CA THR A 167 32.74 -10.20 -23.76
C THR A 167 32.26 -9.27 -22.65
N PRO A 168 31.36 -8.31 -22.92
CA PRO A 168 30.76 -7.51 -21.88
C PRO A 168 29.60 -8.31 -21.28
N SER A 169 29.55 -8.46 -19.95
CA SER A 169 28.29 -8.54 -19.21
C SER A 169 28.54 -8.64 -17.70
N ALA A 170 28.71 -7.49 -17.06
CA ALA A 170 28.05 -7.23 -15.79
C ALA A 170 27.57 -5.79 -15.85
N ALA A 171 26.25 -5.59 -15.75
CA ALA A 171 25.67 -4.27 -15.49
C ALA A 171 26.39 -3.64 -14.28
N PRO A 172 26.50 -2.29 -14.19
CA PRO A 172 27.14 -1.64 -13.06
C PRO A 172 26.47 -2.16 -11.79
N THR A 173 27.18 -3.05 -11.09
CA THR A 173 26.69 -3.64 -9.86
C THR A 173 27.09 -2.65 -8.79
N SER A 174 26.26 -1.62 -8.61
CA SER A 174 26.23 -0.86 -7.38
C SER A 174 25.91 -1.87 -6.28
N THR A 175 26.93 -2.40 -5.62
CA THR A 175 26.74 -3.27 -4.46
C THR A 175 26.62 -2.35 -3.26
N PRO A 176 25.41 -2.12 -2.70
CA PRO A 176 25.32 -1.54 -1.38
C PRO A 176 25.87 -2.57 -0.38
N GLU A 177 26.90 -2.21 0.38
CA GLU A 177 27.26 -2.94 1.58
C GLU A 177 26.13 -2.74 2.61
N ALA A 178 25.12 -3.61 2.55
CA ALA A 178 24.01 -3.64 3.49
C ALA A 178 24.19 -4.82 4.46
N THR A 179 24.74 -4.53 5.64
CA THR A 179 24.53 -5.42 6.81
C THR A 179 23.11 -5.18 7.32
N ASP A 180 22.13 -5.90 6.76
CA ASP A 180 21.00 -6.45 7.52
C ASP A 180 20.24 -7.45 6.67
N SER A 181 20.54 -8.73 6.89
CA SER A 181 19.79 -9.86 6.33
C SER A 181 18.54 -10.10 7.16
N VAL A 182 17.39 -9.72 6.62
CA VAL A 182 16.17 -10.52 6.74
C VAL A 182 15.63 -10.76 5.35
N ALA A 183 16.03 -11.89 4.79
CA ALA A 183 15.46 -12.48 3.60
C ALA A 183 13.97 -12.74 3.83
N ASP A 184 13.10 -12.13 3.02
CA ASP A 184 11.78 -12.69 2.76
C ASP A 184 11.82 -13.40 1.41
N ALA A 185 11.76 -14.72 1.51
CA ALA A 185 11.76 -15.64 0.41
C ALA A 185 10.39 -15.65 -0.26
N GLN A 186 10.25 -15.01 -1.42
CA GLN A 186 9.13 -15.27 -2.34
C GLN A 186 9.60 -15.15 -3.81
N ASP A 187 10.73 -15.75 -4.18
CA ASP A 187 11.01 -16.08 -5.58
C ASP A 187 10.71 -17.55 -5.83
N MET A 188 9.43 -17.82 -6.13
CA MET A 188 9.03 -19.06 -6.79
C MET A 188 7.67 -18.85 -7.47
N GLN A 189 7.56 -17.95 -8.44
CA GLN A 189 6.48 -18.07 -9.42
C GLN A 189 6.85 -17.40 -10.75
N ARG A 190 7.29 -18.26 -11.68
CA ARG A 190 7.27 -18.12 -13.14
C ARG A 190 6.75 -16.79 -13.67
N SER A 191 7.64 -16.07 -14.36
CA SER A 191 7.39 -14.99 -15.32
C SER A 191 5.97 -14.96 -15.87
N VAL A 192 5.10 -14.22 -15.18
CA VAL A 192 3.86 -13.71 -15.75
C VAL A 192 4.18 -12.26 -16.11
N PRO A 193 4.18 -11.89 -17.40
CA PRO A 193 4.39 -10.51 -17.82
C PRO A 193 3.56 -9.56 -16.94
N SER A 194 4.18 -8.51 -16.41
CA SER A 194 3.59 -7.65 -15.37
C SER A 194 2.20 -7.10 -15.73
N VAL A 195 1.90 -7.00 -17.02
CA VAL A 195 0.58 -6.62 -17.57
C VAL A 195 -0.51 -7.67 -17.30
N ILE A 196 -0.20 -8.96 -17.37
CA ILE A 196 -1.18 -10.03 -17.10
C ILE A 196 -1.48 -10.09 -15.60
N ARG A 197 -0.47 -9.88 -14.75
CA ARG A 197 -0.65 -9.84 -13.28
C ARG A 197 -1.57 -8.69 -12.86
N THR A 198 -1.40 -7.49 -13.43
CA THR A 198 -2.28 -6.34 -13.15
C THR A 198 -3.71 -6.57 -13.64
N LEU A 199 -3.89 -7.17 -14.82
CA LEU A 199 -5.22 -7.52 -15.34
C LEU A 199 -5.95 -8.55 -14.47
N VAL A 200 -5.25 -9.58 -13.98
CA VAL A 200 -5.84 -10.60 -13.08
C VAL A 200 -6.28 -9.98 -11.76
N ILE A 201 -5.45 -9.12 -11.15
CA ILE A 201 -5.80 -8.44 -9.90
C ILE A 201 -7.01 -7.51 -10.09
N ALA A 202 -7.04 -6.75 -11.20
CA ALA A 202 -8.16 -5.88 -11.54
C ALA A 202 -9.48 -6.66 -11.72
N LEU A 203 -9.43 -7.82 -12.37
CA LEU A 203 -10.61 -8.68 -12.56
C LEU A 203 -11.13 -9.28 -11.24
N ILE A 204 -10.23 -9.70 -10.34
CA ILE A 204 -10.62 -10.21 -9.02
C ILE A 204 -11.29 -9.12 -8.19
N GLY A 205 -10.73 -7.90 -8.18
CA GLY A 205 -11.31 -6.75 -7.51
C GLY A 205 -12.71 -6.40 -8.04
N ALA A 206 -12.89 -6.41 -9.37
CA ALA A 206 -14.18 -6.16 -10.00
C ALA A 206 -15.22 -7.24 -9.64
N ALA A 207 -14.83 -8.51 -9.60
CA ALA A 207 -15.73 -9.61 -9.24
C ALA A 207 -16.22 -9.51 -7.78
N ILE A 208 -15.32 -9.16 -6.84
CA ILE A 208 -15.67 -8.97 -5.43
C ILE A 208 -16.64 -7.79 -5.27
N ALA A 209 -16.40 -6.68 -5.97
CA ALA A 209 -17.27 -5.51 -5.94
C ALA A 209 -18.68 -5.84 -6.43
N VAL A 210 -18.80 -6.56 -7.55
CA VAL A 210 -20.10 -7.02 -8.09
C VAL A 210 -20.79 -7.97 -7.11
N GLY A 211 -20.05 -8.88 -6.47
CA GLY A 211 -20.57 -9.82 -5.47
C GLY A 211 -21.16 -9.13 -4.25
N ILE A 212 -20.46 -8.11 -3.71
CA ILE A 212 -20.93 -7.32 -2.57
C ILE A 212 -22.20 -6.54 -2.94
N VAL A 213 -22.24 -5.91 -4.11
CA VAL A 213 -23.44 -5.19 -4.58
C VAL A 213 -24.62 -6.14 -4.74
N ALA A 214 -24.41 -7.33 -5.33
CA ALA A 214 -25.45 -8.33 -5.46
C ALA A 214 -25.97 -8.83 -4.09
N LEU A 215 -25.08 -9.08 -3.13
CA LEU A 215 -25.44 -9.49 -1.77
C LEU A 215 -26.30 -8.43 -1.08
N LEU A 216 -25.93 -7.15 -1.16
CA LEU A 216 -26.67 -6.04 -0.57
C LEU A 216 -28.05 -5.86 -1.23
N VAL A 217 -28.15 -6.05 -2.55
CA VAL A 217 -29.44 -6.04 -3.26
C VAL A 217 -30.33 -7.20 -2.82
N VAL A 218 -29.78 -8.41 -2.67
CA VAL A 218 -30.54 -9.59 -2.22
C VAL A 218 -30.98 -9.44 -0.76
N ALA A 219 -30.08 -9.00 0.12
CA ALA A 219 -30.40 -8.74 1.53
C ALA A 219 -31.49 -7.67 1.67
N SER A 220 -31.40 -6.58 0.91
CA SER A 220 -32.42 -5.52 0.90
C SER A 220 -33.76 -5.95 0.30
N ARG A 221 -33.78 -6.93 -0.61
CA ARG A 221 -35.01 -7.55 -1.12
C ARG A 221 -35.61 -8.54 -0.12
N ARG A 222 -34.80 -9.31 0.59
CA ARG A 222 -35.24 -10.30 1.60
C ARG A 222 -35.81 -9.61 2.84
N ALA A 223 -35.23 -8.49 3.25
CA ALA A 223 -35.77 -7.65 4.32
C ALA A 223 -37.19 -7.15 4.00
N ARG A 224 -37.44 -6.71 2.75
CA ARG A 224 -38.77 -6.25 2.32
C ARG A 224 -39.84 -7.34 2.32
N ARG A 225 -39.47 -8.60 2.04
CA ARG A 225 -40.41 -9.74 2.01
C ARG A 225 -40.84 -10.22 3.40
N ARG A 226 -40.03 -9.98 4.44
CA ARG A 226 -40.36 -10.40 5.82
C ARG A 226 -41.35 -9.47 6.52
N PHE A 227 -41.40 -8.19 6.12
CA PHE A 227 -42.37 -7.23 6.67
C PHE A 227 -43.76 -7.29 6.00
N GLY A 228 -43.95 -8.10 4.95
CA GLY A 228 -45.25 -8.30 4.29
C GLY A 228 -46.12 -9.43 4.85
N ARG A 229 -45.64 -10.21 5.84
CA ARG A 229 -46.37 -11.36 6.40
C ARG A 229 -46.80 -11.19 7.87
N GLY A 230 -46.53 -10.05 8.47
CA GLY A 230 -46.79 -9.82 9.90
C GLY A 230 -48.18 -9.28 10.25
N ASN A 231 -49.01 -8.93 9.27
CA ASN A 231 -50.23 -8.13 9.52
C ASN A 231 -51.57 -8.87 9.35
N GLU A 232 -51.56 -10.20 9.21
CA GLU A 232 -52.78 -10.97 8.91
C GLU A 232 -53.26 -11.90 10.05
N ARG A 233 -52.62 -11.89 11.23
CA ARG A 233 -52.97 -12.81 12.33
C ARG A 233 -53.80 -12.22 13.47
N ASN A 234 -54.24 -10.97 13.37
CA ASN A 234 -55.02 -10.33 14.43
C ASN A 234 -56.30 -9.69 13.88
N ASN A 235 -57.17 -10.50 13.28
CA ASN A 235 -58.58 -10.13 13.16
C ASN A 235 -59.47 -11.35 12.89
N GLY A 236 -60.40 -11.59 13.81
CA GLY A 236 -61.42 -12.65 13.77
C GLY A 236 -61.09 -13.78 14.75
N HIS A 237 -61.95 -14.22 15.65
CA HIS A 237 -63.39 -14.03 15.88
C HIS A 237 -63.63 -14.84 17.19
N HIS A 238 -64.16 -14.28 18.30
CA HIS A 238 -65.57 -14.46 18.72
C HIS A 238 -66.15 -15.82 18.26
N SER A 239 -66.67 -16.74 19.08
CA SER A 239 -67.43 -16.60 20.33
C SER A 239 -67.63 -18.00 20.96
N ASP A 240 -68.20 -18.03 22.16
CA ASP A 240 -69.04 -19.09 22.78
C ASP A 240 -68.40 -20.11 23.75
N ASP A 241 -68.61 -19.79 25.04
CA ASP A 241 -68.96 -20.59 26.24
C ASP A 241 -69.74 -21.93 25.99
N PRO A 242 -70.07 -22.77 27.02
CA PRO A 242 -69.58 -22.87 28.41
C PRO A 242 -69.44 -24.35 28.91
N ASP A 243 -69.22 -24.49 30.23
CA ASP A 243 -69.72 -25.54 31.14
C ASP A 243 -68.83 -26.70 31.63
N ASP A 244 -69.09 -26.98 32.92
CA ASP A 244 -68.91 -28.20 33.72
C ASP A 244 -67.61 -28.41 34.54
N ASP A 245 -67.71 -27.91 35.77
CA ASP A 245 -67.80 -28.70 37.02
C ASP A 245 -66.59 -29.46 37.62
N ASP A 246 -66.35 -29.06 38.88
CA ASP A 246 -66.13 -29.88 40.07
C ASP A 246 -64.81 -30.63 40.34
N GLU A 247 -64.01 -29.96 41.20
CA GLU A 247 -63.66 -30.42 42.57
C GLU A 247 -62.62 -31.59 42.75
N PRO A 248 -62.12 -31.89 43.98
CA PRO A 248 -60.92 -31.25 44.53
C PRO A 248 -59.83 -32.22 45.09
N LYS A 249 -58.81 -31.58 45.68
CA LYS A 249 -57.60 -32.11 46.34
C LYS A 249 -57.82 -33.18 47.42
N SER A 250 -56.91 -34.16 47.46
CA SER A 250 -56.44 -34.91 48.65
C SER A 250 -55.18 -35.67 48.22
N GLY A 251 -54.11 -35.95 48.97
CA GLY A 251 -53.70 -35.83 50.36
C GLY A 251 -52.32 -36.51 50.42
N ARG A 252 -51.29 -35.85 50.96
CA ARG A 252 -50.58 -36.20 52.21
C ARG A 252 -49.80 -37.54 52.26
N ASN A 253 -48.57 -37.39 52.76
CA ASN A 253 -47.66 -38.36 53.41
C ASN A 253 -46.84 -39.25 52.45
N SER A 254 -45.55 -39.55 52.67
CA SER A 254 -44.73 -39.52 53.89
C SER A 254 -43.22 -39.49 53.53
N ASP A 255 -42.43 -38.99 54.48
CA ASP A 255 -40.99 -39.22 54.67
C ASP A 255 -40.50 -40.67 54.48
N THR A 256 -39.21 -40.84 54.13
CA THR A 256 -38.17 -41.71 54.77
C THR A 256 -36.94 -41.74 53.83
N LEU A 257 -35.83 -41.05 54.10
CA LEU A 257 -34.68 -41.36 54.98
C LEU A 257 -33.66 -42.39 54.39
N VAL A 258 -32.38 -41.96 54.36
CA VAL A 258 -31.08 -42.72 54.26
C VAL A 258 -30.82 -43.43 52.92
N HIS A 259 -29.74 -43.16 52.17
CA HIS A 259 -28.32 -43.14 52.54
C HIS A 259 -27.49 -42.15 51.71
#